data_AF-A0AAP0G5P6-F1
#
_entry.id   AF-A0AAP0G5P6-F1
#
_cell.length_a   1.000
_cell.length_b   1.000
_cell.length_c   1.000
_cell.angle_alpha   90.00
_cell.angle_beta   90.00
_cell.angle_gamma   90.00
#
_symmetry.space_group_name_H-M   'P 1'
#
loop_
_entity.id
_entity.type
_entity.pdbx_description
1 polymer ?
#
loop_
_entity_poly.entity_id
_entity_poly.type
_entity_poly.pdbx_seq_one_letter_code
_entity_poly.pdbx_strand_id
1 'polypeptide(L)'
;MGQNTSREETKLSLPELREVKEELKAKANPKLKARRPKPQPEPMPSLPSLSPHPSSSTIPYDQELQRPASIHLPTFSSNTNGEDINMAEEAKKETLQKSLLEEDEINEEHIQKVIPFSYTIEELKRGIYINNHTMQYWVEKGNNCFMVLARGLEITWIRDEQFWSWTTITENDTQFEVAKLLDVCWLEIHGNLNVTYLNPGVRYKVVFVVKMEERGYGWDNPVNLRLKLPEKSSQIRAQSLKDLSKKEWTELEAGIIAADTERRGEMQFSLYDYTGGLWKRGLLVKGVTIKPEDCISSRDIAANGSMTAQNDQRTAQSETKEQSGVAVKRAPGEKKNRRTS
;
A
#
# COMPACT_ATOMS: atom_id res chain seq x y z
N MET A 1 -17.19 35.57 -76.88
CA MET A 1 -16.34 34.58 -76.18
C MET A 1 -15.00 35.27 -75.97
N GLY A 2 -14.46 35.57 -74.79
CA GLY A 2 -14.65 35.08 -73.44
C GLY A 2 -13.23 35.07 -72.85
N GLN A 3 -12.81 36.17 -72.22
CA GLN A 3 -11.45 36.36 -71.73
C GLN A 3 -11.23 35.52 -70.46
N ASN A 4 -10.19 34.67 -70.48
CA ASN A 4 -9.74 33.87 -69.34
C ASN A 4 -8.72 34.68 -68.53
N THR A 5 -9.05 34.97 -67.27
CA THR A 5 -8.11 35.44 -66.23
C THR A 5 -7.81 34.26 -65.30
N SER A 6 -6.57 33.75 -65.35
CA SER A 6 -6.04 32.77 -64.40
C SER A 6 -5.64 33.46 -63.10
N ARG A 7 -6.21 32.98 -62.00
CA ARG A 7 -6.09 33.48 -60.62
C ARG A 7 -4.79 32.93 -60.00
N GLU A 8 -3.84 33.80 -59.67
CA GLU A 8 -2.68 33.46 -58.84
C GLU A 8 -3.12 33.24 -57.39
N GLU A 9 -2.75 32.10 -56.82
CA GLU A 9 -2.90 31.81 -55.39
C GLU A 9 -1.69 32.35 -54.62
N THR A 10 -1.88 33.44 -53.87
CA THR A 10 -0.85 34.01 -53.01
C THR A 10 -0.68 33.15 -51.76
N LYS A 11 0.46 32.46 -51.65
CA LYS A 11 0.82 31.62 -50.50
C LYS A 11 1.35 32.51 -49.37
N LEU A 12 0.56 32.69 -48.29
CA LEU A 12 0.99 33.47 -47.12
C LEU A 12 2.22 32.85 -46.43
N SER A 13 3.09 33.72 -45.95
CA SER A 13 4.34 33.36 -45.27
C SER A 13 4.09 32.93 -43.81
N LEU A 14 5.02 32.14 -43.23
CA LEU A 14 4.92 31.64 -41.85
C LEU A 14 4.71 32.72 -40.76
N PRO A 15 5.26 33.95 -40.87
CA PRO A 15 4.97 35.03 -39.94
C PRO A 15 3.50 35.48 -39.97
N GLU A 16 2.91 35.59 -41.17
CA GLU A 16 1.53 36.05 -41.36
C GLU A 16 0.52 35.01 -40.84
N LEU A 17 0.84 33.71 -40.98
CA LEU A 17 0.05 32.63 -40.38
C LEU A 17 0.08 32.63 -38.84
N ARG A 18 1.17 33.12 -38.22
CA ARG A 18 1.23 33.28 -36.76
C ARG A 18 0.36 34.45 -36.29
N GLU A 19 0.36 35.55 -37.03
CA GLU A 19 -0.44 36.73 -36.72
C GLU A 19 -1.95 36.44 -36.82
N VAL A 20 -2.38 35.78 -37.89
CA VAL A 20 -3.78 35.35 -38.08
C VAL A 20 -4.22 34.36 -36.99
N LYS A 21 -3.33 33.48 -36.51
CA LYS A 21 -3.64 32.50 -35.47
C LYS A 21 -3.76 33.12 -34.08
N GLU A 22 -2.98 34.16 -33.78
CA GLU A 22 -3.11 34.92 -32.54
C GLU A 22 -4.34 35.84 -32.56
N GLU A 23 -4.72 36.40 -33.72
CA GLU A 23 -5.96 37.17 -33.87
C GLU A 23 -7.22 36.30 -33.67
N LEU A 24 -7.19 35.04 -34.14
CA LEU A 24 -8.27 34.07 -33.92
C LEU A 24 -8.35 33.59 -32.47
N LYS A 25 -7.23 33.49 -31.75
CA LYS A 25 -7.22 33.22 -30.30
C LYS A 25 -7.79 34.39 -29.50
N ALA A 26 -7.48 35.63 -29.89
CA ALA A 26 -7.97 36.84 -29.21
C ALA A 26 -9.50 37.02 -29.34
N LYS A 27 -10.10 36.55 -30.45
CA LYS A 27 -11.54 36.61 -30.69
C LYS A 27 -12.34 35.48 -30.00
N ALA A 28 -11.67 34.46 -29.46
CA ALA A 28 -12.34 33.24 -28.97
C ALA A 28 -12.70 33.22 -27.47
N ASN A 29 -12.30 34.18 -26.62
CA ASN A 29 -12.67 34.10 -25.20
C ASN A 29 -12.63 35.43 -24.41
N PRO A 30 -13.72 36.22 -24.35
CA PRO A 30 -13.70 37.53 -23.69
C PRO A 30 -14.00 37.50 -22.17
N LYS A 31 -13.97 36.35 -21.49
CA LYS A 31 -14.29 36.28 -20.04
C LYS A 31 -13.37 35.37 -19.23
N LEU A 32 -12.17 35.88 -18.93
CA LEU A 32 -11.37 35.47 -17.77
C LEU A 32 -10.83 36.74 -17.09
N LYS A 33 -11.62 37.30 -16.18
CA LYS A 33 -11.17 38.37 -15.28
C LYS A 33 -10.22 37.77 -14.24
N ALA A 34 -9.00 38.29 -14.22
CA ALA A 34 -8.07 38.44 -13.10
C ALA A 34 -8.03 37.30 -12.05
N ARG A 35 -7.19 36.29 -12.29
CA ARG A 35 -6.44 35.64 -11.20
C ARG A 35 -5.00 36.13 -11.29
N ARG A 36 -4.47 36.69 -10.21
CA ARG A 36 -3.03 37.03 -10.11
C ARG A 36 -2.21 35.77 -10.46
N PRO A 37 -1.19 35.86 -11.31
CA PRO A 37 -0.25 34.75 -11.47
C PRO A 37 0.41 34.48 -10.12
N LYS A 38 0.33 33.23 -9.65
CA LYS A 38 1.08 32.76 -8.48
C LYS A 38 2.57 32.83 -8.85
N PRO A 39 3.46 33.37 -8.00
CA PRO A 39 4.87 33.54 -8.33
C PRO A 39 5.50 32.20 -8.73
N GLN A 40 6.30 32.21 -9.80
CA GLN A 40 7.08 31.05 -10.19
C GLN A 40 8.19 30.79 -9.17
N PRO A 41 8.53 29.54 -8.85
CA PRO A 41 9.60 29.23 -7.90
C PRO A 41 10.95 29.69 -8.47
N GLU A 42 11.66 30.49 -7.69
CA GLU A 42 13.05 30.88 -7.97
C GLU A 42 13.99 29.67 -7.87
N PRO A 43 15.12 29.65 -8.60
CA PRO A 43 16.11 28.58 -8.49
C PRO A 43 16.75 28.53 -7.08
N MET A 44 16.92 27.30 -6.58
CA MET A 44 17.25 26.98 -5.18
C MET A 44 18.60 27.54 -4.70
N PRO A 45 18.68 28.13 -3.49
CA PRO A 45 19.94 28.33 -2.79
C PRO A 45 20.46 27.02 -2.16
N SER A 46 21.77 26.84 -2.16
CA SER A 46 22.47 25.68 -1.61
C SER A 46 22.35 25.56 -0.07
N LEU A 47 22.09 24.35 0.41
CA LEU A 47 21.96 23.97 1.83
C LEU A 47 23.22 24.29 2.66
N PRO A 48 23.11 24.90 3.86
CA PRO A 48 24.23 24.97 4.81
C PRO A 48 24.35 23.68 5.64
N SER A 49 25.59 23.27 5.89
CA SER A 49 25.99 22.08 6.66
C SER A 49 25.65 22.21 8.15
N LEU A 50 25.01 21.19 8.73
CA LEU A 50 24.72 21.08 10.16
C LEU A 50 25.90 20.44 10.90
N SER A 51 26.35 21.08 11.97
CA SER A 51 27.22 20.49 13.01
C SER A 51 26.40 20.20 14.28
N PRO A 52 26.78 19.19 15.10
CA PRO A 52 25.94 18.66 16.17
C PRO A 52 26.13 19.37 17.51
N HIS A 53 25.09 19.37 18.34
CA HIS A 53 25.17 19.75 19.76
C HIS A 53 24.84 18.58 20.70
N PRO A 54 25.39 18.58 21.93
CA PRO A 54 25.51 17.40 22.78
C PRO A 54 24.37 17.21 23.79
N SER A 55 24.50 16.08 24.48
CA SER A 55 23.56 15.32 25.31
C SER A 55 23.44 15.72 26.79
N SER A 56 22.36 15.19 27.40
CA SER A 56 22.21 14.76 28.81
C SER A 56 21.75 15.76 29.88
N SER A 57 20.65 15.43 30.58
CA SER A 57 20.64 15.26 32.04
C SER A 57 19.32 14.68 32.60
N THR A 58 19.47 13.94 33.69
CA THR A 58 18.64 12.94 34.38
C THR A 58 17.61 13.48 35.41
N ILE A 59 16.38 12.91 35.39
CA ILE A 59 15.47 12.32 36.43
C ILE A 59 15.78 12.64 37.94
N PRO A 60 14.80 12.86 38.89
CA PRO A 60 13.84 11.82 39.33
C PRO A 60 12.42 12.19 39.82
N TYR A 61 11.55 11.16 39.78
CA TYR A 61 10.18 11.13 40.31
C TYR A 61 10.04 9.93 41.26
N ASP A 62 9.36 10.12 42.40
CA ASP A 62 9.05 9.08 43.37
C ASP A 62 7.69 9.32 44.05
N GLN A 63 7.12 8.23 44.59
CA GLN A 63 5.99 8.06 45.52
C GLN A 63 4.53 7.89 45.03
N GLU A 64 4.13 6.61 44.95
CA GLU A 64 3.20 5.84 45.82
C GLU A 64 1.71 6.18 46.05
N LEU A 65 0.94 5.05 46.14
CA LEU A 65 -0.27 4.76 46.95
C LEU A 65 -1.68 5.11 46.41
N GLN A 66 -2.45 4.09 45.98
CA GLN A 66 -3.55 3.46 46.77
C GLN A 66 -4.47 2.54 45.94
N ARG A 67 -4.74 1.33 46.47
CA ARG A 67 -5.84 0.43 46.09
C ARG A 67 -7.09 0.71 46.96
N PRO A 68 -8.29 0.40 46.46
CA PRO A 68 -9.19 -0.55 47.16
C PRO A 68 -9.95 -1.43 46.14
N ALA A 69 -10.75 -2.45 46.43
CA ALA A 69 -11.00 -3.38 47.52
C ALA A 69 -11.89 -4.49 46.91
N SER A 70 -11.81 -5.71 47.44
CA SER A 70 -12.50 -6.91 46.96
C SER A 70 -14.02 -6.86 47.20
N ILE A 71 -14.80 -7.41 46.26
CA ILE A 71 -16.24 -7.69 46.43
C ILE A 71 -16.46 -9.21 46.34
N HIS A 72 -17.19 -9.72 47.34
CA HIS A 72 -17.63 -11.10 47.53
C HIS A 72 -18.54 -11.61 46.40
N LEU A 73 -18.39 -12.88 46.00
CA LEU A 73 -19.42 -13.65 45.30
C LEU A 73 -20.03 -14.72 46.21
N PRO A 74 -21.32 -15.08 46.01
CA PRO A 74 -21.98 -16.11 46.79
C PRO A 74 -21.75 -17.51 46.21
N THR A 75 -21.65 -18.47 47.12
CA THR A 75 -21.58 -19.92 46.87
C THR A 75 -22.96 -20.49 46.52
N PHE A 76 -23.01 -21.42 45.56
CA PHE A 76 -24.14 -22.32 45.35
C PHE A 76 -23.63 -23.75 45.13
N SER A 77 -24.30 -24.72 45.78
CA SER A 77 -23.89 -26.12 45.86
C SER A 77 -24.77 -27.02 44.96
N SER A 78 -24.10 -27.96 44.28
CA SER A 78 -24.51 -29.34 43.89
C SER A 78 -25.78 -29.51 43.01
N ASN A 79 -25.89 -30.42 42.04
CA ASN A 79 -25.19 -31.68 41.80
C ASN A 79 -25.51 -32.23 40.39
N THR A 80 -24.83 -33.32 40.03
CA THR A 80 -25.12 -34.38 39.01
C THR A 80 -24.24 -34.43 37.75
N ASN A 81 -23.44 -35.50 37.70
CA ASN A 81 -23.00 -36.29 36.54
C ASN A 81 -22.11 -35.57 35.51
N GLY A 82 -20.83 -35.35 35.83
CA GLY A 82 -19.90 -34.62 34.97
C GLY A 82 -18.51 -35.22 34.79
N GLU A 83 -18.25 -36.48 35.18
CA GLU A 83 -16.86 -36.99 35.21
C GLU A 83 -16.32 -37.43 33.82
N ASP A 84 -17.16 -37.92 32.90
CA ASP A 84 -16.67 -38.34 31.56
C ASP A 84 -16.71 -37.22 30.51
N ILE A 85 -17.55 -36.20 30.70
CA ILE A 85 -17.62 -35.01 29.83
C ILE A 85 -16.57 -33.97 30.21
N ASN A 86 -16.24 -33.81 31.49
CA ASN A 86 -15.19 -32.90 31.92
C ASN A 86 -13.81 -33.35 31.45
N MET A 87 -13.51 -34.65 31.42
CA MET A 87 -12.19 -35.14 31.00
C MET A 87 -11.97 -34.96 29.49
N ALA A 88 -13.01 -35.16 28.67
CA ALA A 88 -12.95 -34.91 27.23
C ALA A 88 -12.98 -33.42 26.89
N GLU A 89 -13.64 -32.59 27.69
CA GLU A 89 -13.67 -31.13 27.53
C GLU A 89 -12.42 -30.45 28.09
N GLU A 90 -11.81 -30.97 29.15
CA GLU A 90 -10.48 -30.61 29.63
C GLU A 90 -9.41 -31.10 28.68
N ALA A 91 -9.46 -32.33 28.15
CA ALA A 91 -8.52 -32.79 27.13
C ALA A 91 -8.67 -31.99 25.83
N LYS A 92 -9.89 -31.56 25.47
CA LYS A 92 -10.10 -30.63 24.35
C LYS A 92 -9.63 -29.22 24.68
N LYS A 93 -9.81 -28.71 25.90
CA LYS A 93 -9.26 -27.43 26.34
C LYS A 93 -7.74 -27.48 26.41
N GLU A 94 -7.14 -28.58 26.85
CA GLU A 94 -5.70 -28.81 26.94
C GLU A 94 -5.11 -29.07 25.56
N THR A 95 -5.83 -29.71 24.64
CA THR A 95 -5.45 -29.84 23.23
C THR A 95 -5.62 -28.52 22.49
N LEU A 96 -6.68 -27.75 22.80
CA LEU A 96 -6.92 -26.41 22.25
C LEU A 96 -5.91 -25.41 22.82
N GLN A 97 -5.54 -25.55 24.09
CA GLN A 97 -4.51 -24.77 24.78
C GLN A 97 -3.12 -25.21 24.34
N LYS A 98 -2.86 -26.49 24.07
CA LYS A 98 -1.64 -26.97 23.38
C LYS A 98 -1.58 -26.54 21.92
N SER A 99 -2.72 -26.36 21.24
CA SER A 99 -2.75 -25.79 19.88
C SER A 99 -2.68 -24.26 19.86
N LEU A 100 -3.13 -23.60 20.95
CA LEU A 100 -2.90 -22.17 21.21
C LEU A 100 -1.47 -21.90 21.69
N LEU A 101 -0.82 -22.94 22.23
CA LEU A 101 0.57 -23.01 22.65
C LEU A 101 1.41 -23.89 21.71
N GLU A 102 0.98 -24.06 20.45
CA GLU A 102 1.95 -23.96 19.35
C GLU A 102 2.36 -22.48 19.34
N GLU A 103 3.07 -22.08 20.40
CA GLU A 103 3.69 -20.79 20.47
C GLU A 103 4.66 -20.81 19.31
N ASP A 104 4.38 -20.02 18.27
CA ASP A 104 5.38 -19.69 17.27
C ASP A 104 6.62 -19.26 18.04
N GLU A 105 7.62 -20.14 18.19
CA GLU A 105 8.74 -19.96 19.09
C GLU A 105 9.36 -18.60 18.78
N ILE A 106 9.11 -17.64 19.67
CA ILE A 106 9.57 -16.28 19.48
C ILE A 106 11.10 -16.35 19.53
N ASN A 107 11.73 -16.02 18.40
CA ASN A 107 13.18 -16.10 18.29
C ASN A 107 13.83 -14.93 19.05
N GLU A 108 14.07 -15.13 20.34
CA GLU A 108 14.70 -14.17 21.29
C GLU A 108 15.98 -13.51 20.73
N GLU A 109 16.81 -14.25 19.98
CA GLU A 109 18.05 -13.70 19.40
C GLU A 109 17.76 -12.61 18.36
N HIS A 110 16.71 -12.77 17.54
CA HIS A 110 16.35 -11.77 16.54
C HIS A 110 15.65 -10.55 17.16
N ILE A 111 14.95 -10.74 18.28
CA ILE A 111 14.34 -9.64 19.03
C ILE A 111 15.41 -8.72 19.62
N GLN A 112 16.46 -9.30 20.21
CA GLN A 112 17.56 -8.54 20.80
C GLN A 112 18.34 -7.70 19.79
N LYS A 113 18.26 -8.01 18.49
CA LYS A 113 18.80 -7.16 17.41
C LYS A 113 18.00 -5.88 17.20
N VAL A 114 16.71 -5.89 17.55
CA VAL A 114 15.76 -4.78 17.34
C VAL A 114 15.64 -3.91 18.59
N ILE A 115 15.51 -4.54 19.76
CA ILE A 115 15.27 -3.86 21.03
C ILE A 115 16.34 -4.20 22.08
N PRO A 116 16.89 -3.19 22.78
CA PRO A 116 17.95 -3.41 23.77
C PRO A 116 17.43 -3.78 25.17
N PHE A 117 16.11 -3.72 25.40
CA PHE A 117 15.47 -4.01 26.68
C PHE A 117 14.48 -5.17 26.55
N SER A 118 14.27 -5.90 27.63
CA SER A 118 13.26 -6.96 27.70
C SER A 118 11.84 -6.36 27.74
N TYR A 119 10.93 -6.92 26.96
CA TYR A 119 9.50 -6.65 27.00
C TYR A 119 8.75 -7.97 27.21
N THR A 120 7.56 -7.91 27.79
CA THR A 120 6.70 -9.09 27.89
C THR A 120 6.16 -9.48 26.50
N ILE A 121 5.82 -10.76 26.32
CA ILE A 121 5.22 -11.26 25.08
C ILE A 121 3.94 -10.49 24.73
N GLU A 122 3.13 -10.15 25.73
CA GLU A 122 1.89 -9.38 25.52
C GLU A 122 2.15 -7.94 25.05
N GLU A 123 3.21 -7.30 25.54
CA GLU A 123 3.64 -5.99 25.04
C GLU A 123 4.12 -6.09 23.59
N LEU A 124 4.89 -7.12 23.27
CA LEU A 124 5.39 -7.36 21.92
C LEU A 124 4.26 -7.68 20.93
N LYS A 125 3.23 -8.43 21.34
CA LYS A 125 2.05 -8.69 20.51
C LYS A 125 1.20 -7.44 20.31
N ARG A 126 1.05 -6.59 21.33
CA ARG A 126 0.33 -5.30 21.23
C ARG A 126 1.09 -4.28 20.38
N GLY A 127 2.41 -4.39 20.37
CA GLY A 127 3.32 -3.50 19.67
C GLY A 127 3.83 -2.38 20.57
N ILE A 128 5.11 -2.06 20.39
CA ILE A 128 5.87 -1.06 21.13
C ILE A 128 6.45 -0.02 20.17
N TYR A 129 6.66 1.19 20.66
CA TYR A 129 7.28 2.26 19.90
C TYR A 129 8.77 2.32 20.17
N ILE A 130 9.56 2.34 19.09
CA ILE A 130 11.02 2.40 19.10
C ILE A 130 11.50 3.56 18.21
N ASN A 131 12.82 3.80 18.18
CA ASN A 131 13.43 4.91 17.44
C ASN A 131 12.76 6.26 17.72
N ASN A 132 12.64 6.65 19.00
CA ASN A 132 12.00 7.90 19.42
C ASN A 132 10.56 8.06 18.88
N HIS A 133 9.75 7.00 18.97
CA HIS A 133 8.36 6.97 18.49
C HIS A 133 8.19 7.20 16.99
N THR A 134 9.23 6.95 16.18
CA THR A 134 9.13 7.01 14.72
C THR A 134 8.90 5.65 14.07
N MET A 135 9.01 4.57 14.85
CA MET A 135 8.77 3.21 14.39
C MET A 135 7.98 2.44 15.45
N GLN A 136 6.99 1.68 15.01
CA GLN A 136 6.32 0.67 15.84
C GLN A 136 6.88 -0.70 15.49
N TYR A 137 7.12 -1.52 16.50
CA TYR A 137 7.58 -2.90 16.39
C TYR A 137 6.61 -3.82 17.13
N TRP A 138 6.25 -4.95 16.52
CA TRP A 138 5.45 -5.98 17.18
C TRP A 138 5.85 -7.37 16.68
N VAL A 139 5.45 -8.40 17.40
CA VAL A 139 5.62 -9.79 16.97
C VAL A 139 4.27 -10.36 16.59
N GLU A 140 4.17 -10.89 15.38
CA GLU A 140 2.98 -11.56 14.88
C GLU A 140 3.36 -12.95 14.41
N LYS A 141 2.74 -13.97 15.00
CA LYS A 141 3.02 -15.39 14.73
C LYS A 141 4.51 -15.72 14.77
N GLY A 142 5.21 -15.29 15.84
CA GLY A 142 6.65 -15.48 16.03
C GLY A 142 7.57 -14.65 15.13
N ASN A 143 7.03 -13.85 14.23
CA ASN A 143 7.79 -13.04 13.28
C ASN A 143 7.77 -11.56 13.63
N ASN A 144 8.93 -10.91 13.46
CA ASN A 144 9.11 -9.49 13.66
C ASN A 144 8.32 -8.70 12.63
N CYS A 145 7.56 -7.71 13.07
CA CYS A 145 6.79 -6.81 12.23
C CYS A 145 7.13 -5.35 12.59
N PHE A 146 7.02 -4.47 11.61
CA PHE A 146 7.39 -3.08 11.75
C PHE A 146 6.38 -2.16 11.07
N MET A 147 6.21 -0.97 11.63
CA MET A 147 5.63 0.17 10.94
C MET A 147 6.57 1.35 11.11
N VAL A 148 7.21 1.80 10.02
CA VAL A 148 7.88 3.10 10.00
C VAL A 148 6.79 4.16 9.89
N LEU A 149 6.52 4.86 10.98
CA LEU A 149 5.45 5.87 11.06
C LEU A 149 5.78 7.06 10.17
N ALA A 150 4.79 7.87 9.82
CA ALA A 150 4.99 9.06 8.99
C ALA A 150 6.10 9.99 9.51
N ARG A 151 6.25 10.09 10.84
CA ARG A 151 7.34 10.84 11.49
C ARG A 151 8.74 10.25 11.26
N GLY A 152 8.84 8.97 10.94
CA GLY A 152 10.07 8.28 10.56
C GLY A 152 10.35 8.26 9.07
N LEU A 153 9.46 8.83 8.23
CA LEU A 153 9.65 8.91 6.79
C LEU A 153 10.37 10.21 6.39
N GLU A 154 11.16 10.12 5.33
CA GLU A 154 11.72 11.27 4.65
C GLU A 154 10.74 11.71 3.56
N ILE A 155 10.01 12.79 3.83
CA ILE A 155 9.01 13.35 2.92
C ILE A 155 9.52 14.68 2.38
N THR A 156 9.57 14.81 1.06
CA THR A 156 10.02 16.04 0.41
C THR A 156 9.05 17.18 0.70
N TRP A 157 9.58 18.32 1.15
CA TRP A 157 8.84 19.50 1.60
C TRP A 157 8.05 19.35 2.92
N ILE A 158 8.26 18.29 3.70
CA ILE A 158 7.47 18.04 4.93
C ILE A 158 7.55 19.12 6.01
N ARG A 159 8.63 19.93 6.00
CA ARG A 159 8.83 21.04 6.94
C ARG A 159 8.13 22.33 6.48
N ASP A 160 7.63 22.36 5.26
CA ASP A 160 6.91 23.50 4.72
C ASP A 160 5.41 23.30 4.90
N GLU A 161 4.84 24.08 5.81
CA GLU A 161 3.42 24.04 6.16
C GLU A 161 2.49 24.48 5.02
N GLN A 162 3.04 25.00 3.91
CA GLN A 162 2.26 25.27 2.69
C GLN A 162 1.97 23.99 1.90
N PHE A 163 2.81 22.96 2.06
CA PHE A 163 2.79 21.75 1.25
C PHE A 163 2.34 20.52 2.05
N TRP A 164 2.69 20.48 3.34
CA TRP A 164 2.31 19.40 4.24
C TRP A 164 1.86 19.92 5.59
N SER A 165 1.06 19.13 6.30
CA SER A 165 0.72 19.40 7.70
C SER A 165 0.74 18.10 8.49
N TRP A 166 0.98 18.19 9.78
CA TRP A 166 0.80 17.08 10.71
C TRP A 166 -0.61 17.12 11.28
N THR A 167 -1.28 15.97 11.32
CA THR A 167 -2.60 15.87 11.96
C THR A 167 -2.65 14.61 12.82
N THR A 168 -3.25 14.75 14.00
CA THR A 168 -3.52 13.61 14.88
C THR A 168 -4.83 12.95 14.47
N ILE A 169 -4.82 11.63 14.35
CA ILE A 169 -6.00 10.81 14.08
C ILE A 169 -6.19 9.87 15.27
N THR A 170 -7.45 9.69 15.68
CA THR A 170 -7.84 8.71 16.69
C THR A 170 -8.52 7.52 16.01
N GLU A 171 -7.99 6.32 16.20
CA GLU A 171 -8.64 5.05 15.82
C GLU A 171 -8.55 4.06 16.97
N ASN A 172 -9.67 3.41 17.31
CA ASN A 172 -9.74 2.43 18.39
C ASN A 172 -9.09 2.95 19.69
N ASP A 173 -9.47 4.17 20.08
CA ASP A 173 -8.93 4.90 21.25
C ASP A 173 -7.41 5.15 21.25
N THR A 174 -6.75 4.89 20.12
CA THR A 174 -5.32 5.14 19.92
C THR A 174 -5.13 6.39 19.05
N GLN A 175 -4.32 7.32 19.54
CA GLN A 175 -3.95 8.53 18.80
C GLN A 175 -2.58 8.36 18.13
N PHE A 176 -2.47 8.77 16.87
CA PHE A 176 -1.21 8.82 16.15
C PHE A 176 -1.18 9.99 15.17
N GLU A 177 0.02 10.52 14.91
CA GLU A 177 0.21 11.57 13.91
C GLU A 177 0.39 10.98 12.52
N VAL A 178 -0.22 11.64 11.54
CA VAL A 178 -0.06 11.33 10.11
C VAL A 178 0.39 12.56 9.33
N ALA A 179 1.10 12.35 8.24
CA ALA A 179 1.45 13.42 7.31
C ALA A 179 0.28 13.64 6.33
N LYS A 180 -0.24 14.86 6.30
CA LYS A 180 -1.32 15.29 5.41
C LYS A 180 -0.77 16.16 4.29
N LEU A 181 -0.95 15.73 3.06
CA LEU A 181 -0.57 16.49 1.88
C LEU A 181 -1.56 17.62 1.61
N LEU A 182 -1.07 18.86 1.61
CA LEU A 182 -1.87 20.04 1.32
C LEU A 182 -1.90 20.34 -0.17
N ASP A 183 -0.75 20.54 -0.81
CA ASP A 183 -0.67 20.87 -2.23
C ASP A 183 0.76 20.69 -2.77
N VAL A 184 1.03 19.71 -3.63
CA VAL A 184 2.34 19.58 -4.32
C VAL A 184 2.18 19.17 -5.77
N CYS A 185 3.12 19.53 -6.64
CA CYS A 185 3.21 18.98 -7.99
C CYS A 185 4.28 17.88 -8.12
N TRP A 186 5.24 17.85 -7.20
CA TRP A 186 6.27 16.80 -7.05
C TRP A 186 6.02 16.07 -5.73
N LEU A 187 5.69 14.78 -5.80
CA LEU A 187 5.47 13.93 -4.63
C LEU A 187 6.63 12.97 -4.46
N GLU A 188 7.24 12.93 -3.28
CA GLU A 188 8.34 12.02 -3.00
C GLU A 188 8.44 11.73 -1.50
N ILE A 189 8.31 10.45 -1.18
CA ILE A 189 8.34 9.88 0.18
C ILE A 189 9.31 8.71 0.17
N HIS A 190 10.23 8.67 1.12
CA HIS A 190 11.20 7.60 1.31
C HIS A 190 11.20 7.10 2.75
N GLY A 191 11.61 5.85 2.91
CA GLY A 191 12.00 5.30 4.19
C GLY A 191 12.91 4.09 3.98
N ASN A 192 13.45 3.59 5.09
CA ASN A 192 14.33 2.45 5.09
C ASN A 192 14.09 1.57 6.32
N LEU A 193 14.57 0.34 6.24
CA LEU A 193 14.65 -0.58 7.35
C LEU A 193 15.82 -1.53 7.13
N ASN A 194 16.55 -1.84 8.20
CA ASN A 194 17.64 -2.79 8.12
C ASN A 194 17.08 -4.19 7.92
N VAL A 195 17.50 -4.88 6.86
CA VAL A 195 16.98 -6.21 6.53
C VAL A 195 17.34 -7.26 7.58
N THR A 196 18.37 -7.02 8.40
CA THR A 196 18.76 -7.96 9.48
C THR A 196 17.78 -7.97 10.65
N TYR A 197 16.81 -7.05 10.68
CA TYR A 197 15.73 -7.05 11.66
C TYR A 197 14.59 -8.01 11.29
N LEU A 198 14.57 -8.52 10.05
CA LEU A 198 13.59 -9.49 9.59
C LEU A 198 14.01 -10.91 9.97
N ASN A 199 13.03 -11.77 10.27
CA ASN A 199 13.31 -13.18 10.55
C ASN A 199 13.76 -13.88 9.25
N PRO A 200 14.94 -14.52 9.22
CA PRO A 200 15.39 -15.27 8.05
C PRO A 200 14.43 -16.41 7.68
N GLY A 201 14.29 -16.68 6.38
CA GLY A 201 13.39 -17.72 5.86
C GLY A 201 11.94 -17.26 5.68
N VAL A 202 11.61 -16.03 6.08
CA VAL A 202 10.25 -15.48 6.00
C VAL A 202 10.15 -14.48 4.85
N ARG A 203 9.02 -14.51 4.14
CA ARG A 203 8.68 -13.52 3.12
C ARG A 203 7.90 -12.38 3.76
N TYR A 204 8.31 -11.15 3.46
CA TYR A 204 7.73 -9.94 4.00
C TYR A 204 7.15 -9.07 2.89
N LYS A 205 5.91 -8.62 3.08
CA LYS A 205 5.29 -7.56 2.28
C LYS A 205 5.68 -6.20 2.84
N VAL A 206 6.06 -5.27 1.97
CA VAL A 206 6.31 -3.87 2.28
C VAL A 206 5.19 -3.03 1.69
N VAL A 207 4.37 -2.42 2.56
CA VAL A 207 3.13 -1.73 2.15
C VAL A 207 3.06 -0.31 2.73
N PHE A 208 2.76 0.67 1.89
CA PHE A 208 2.42 2.02 2.34
C PHE A 208 0.99 2.02 2.87
N VAL A 209 0.77 2.56 4.07
CA VAL A 209 -0.56 2.68 4.67
C VAL A 209 -1.04 4.12 4.51
N VAL A 210 -1.98 4.32 3.60
CA VAL A 210 -2.46 5.66 3.20
C VAL A 210 -3.98 5.75 3.18
N LYS A 211 -4.48 6.97 3.22
CA LYS A 211 -5.91 7.28 3.15
C LYS A 211 -6.12 8.56 2.35
N MET A 212 -7.25 8.68 1.67
CA MET A 212 -7.58 9.89 0.90
C MET A 212 -8.57 10.78 1.67
N GLU A 213 -8.32 12.08 1.76
CA GLU A 213 -9.31 13.03 2.27
C GLU A 213 -10.48 13.19 1.30
N GLU A 214 -11.65 13.58 1.83
CA GLU A 214 -12.86 13.76 1.03
C GLU A 214 -12.66 14.72 -0.15
N ARG A 215 -11.89 15.80 0.09
CA ARG A 215 -11.57 16.87 -0.88
C ARG A 215 -10.21 16.68 -1.57
N GLY A 216 -9.66 15.46 -1.57
CA GLY A 216 -8.44 15.14 -2.31
C GLY A 216 -8.61 15.25 -3.83
N TYR A 217 -7.56 15.65 -4.53
CA TYR A 217 -7.53 15.78 -6.00
C TYR A 217 -6.12 15.61 -6.56
N GLY A 218 -6.01 15.52 -7.89
CA GLY A 218 -4.72 15.44 -8.60
C GLY A 218 -4.19 14.02 -8.79
N TRP A 219 -5.04 13.02 -8.54
CA TRP A 219 -4.66 11.59 -8.52
C TRP A 219 -5.12 10.81 -9.76
N ASP A 220 -5.33 11.50 -10.88
CA ASP A 220 -5.72 10.86 -12.14
C ASP A 220 -4.57 10.03 -12.74
N ASN A 221 -3.33 10.41 -12.45
CA ASN A 221 -2.15 9.64 -12.82
C ASN A 221 -1.74 8.71 -11.68
N PRO A 222 -1.25 7.49 -12.00
CA PRO A 222 -0.72 6.59 -10.99
C PRO A 222 0.57 7.15 -10.37
N VAL A 223 0.80 6.81 -9.11
CA VAL A 223 2.09 7.01 -8.44
C VAL A 223 2.96 5.77 -8.61
N ASN A 224 4.26 5.91 -8.42
CA ASN A 224 5.19 4.79 -8.39
C ASN A 224 5.49 4.41 -6.94
N LEU A 225 5.33 3.14 -6.62
CA LEU A 225 5.82 2.51 -5.40
C LEU A 225 7.07 1.71 -5.76
N ARG A 226 8.12 1.82 -4.96
CA ARG A 226 9.38 1.12 -5.22
C ARG A 226 9.96 0.54 -3.95
N LEU A 227 10.35 -0.73 -4.01
CA LEU A 227 11.19 -1.40 -3.02
C LEU A 227 12.57 -1.68 -3.65
N LYS A 228 13.63 -1.19 -3.02
CA LYS A 228 15.02 -1.41 -3.42
C LYS A 228 15.74 -2.20 -2.33
N LEU A 229 16.34 -3.31 -2.73
CA LEU A 229 17.08 -4.19 -1.83
C LEU A 229 18.58 -3.80 -1.78
N PRO A 230 19.32 -4.15 -0.71
CA PRO A 230 20.76 -3.89 -0.58
C PRO A 230 21.61 -4.36 -1.78
N GLU A 231 21.24 -5.48 -2.38
CA GLU A 231 21.88 -6.09 -3.56
C GLU A 231 21.57 -5.36 -4.90
N LYS A 232 21.00 -4.15 -4.81
CA LYS A 232 20.65 -3.26 -5.94
C LYS A 232 19.53 -3.76 -6.85
N SER A 233 18.85 -4.85 -6.52
CA SER A 233 17.59 -5.21 -7.17
C SER A 233 16.47 -4.23 -6.74
N SER A 234 15.56 -3.90 -7.66
CA SER A 234 14.45 -3.00 -7.39
C SER A 234 13.15 -3.51 -7.99
N GLN A 235 12.08 -3.45 -7.21
CA GLN A 235 10.71 -3.68 -7.65
C GLN A 235 10.03 -2.32 -7.78
N ILE A 236 9.33 -2.06 -8.88
CA ILE A 236 8.58 -0.82 -9.11
C ILE A 236 7.17 -1.21 -9.54
N ARG A 237 6.16 -0.58 -8.92
CA ARG A 237 4.75 -0.79 -9.19
C ARG A 237 4.06 0.55 -9.39
N ALA A 238 3.34 0.71 -10.50
CA ALA A 238 2.48 1.86 -10.71
C ALA A 238 1.12 1.60 -10.07
N GLN A 239 0.64 2.53 -9.25
CA GLN A 239 -0.59 2.38 -8.48
C GLN A 239 -1.49 3.60 -8.65
N SER A 240 -2.73 3.38 -9.10
CA SER A 240 -3.76 4.44 -9.11
C SER A 240 -4.19 4.74 -7.68
N LEU A 241 -4.26 6.03 -7.33
CA LEU A 241 -4.77 6.50 -6.03
C LEU A 241 -6.18 7.12 -6.12
N LYS A 242 -6.78 7.11 -7.31
CA LYS A 242 -8.08 7.76 -7.58
C LYS A 242 -9.22 7.13 -6.78
N ASP A 243 -9.16 5.81 -6.61
CA ASP A 243 -10.21 5.00 -6.01
C ASP A 243 -9.88 4.58 -4.57
N LEU A 244 -8.91 5.25 -3.93
CA LEU A 244 -8.59 5.00 -2.52
C LEU A 244 -9.82 5.26 -1.64
N SER A 245 -9.97 4.43 -0.62
CA SER A 245 -10.99 4.64 0.40
C SER A 245 -10.77 5.99 1.08
N LYS A 246 -11.86 6.75 1.18
CA LYS A 246 -11.90 8.01 1.93
C LYS A 246 -12.18 7.78 3.43
N LYS A 247 -12.62 6.58 3.78
CA LYS A 247 -13.05 6.21 5.14
C LYS A 247 -12.02 5.36 5.86
N GLU A 248 -11.37 4.46 5.15
CA GLU A 248 -10.49 3.43 5.71
C GLU A 248 -9.07 3.60 5.17
N TRP A 249 -8.08 3.13 5.93
CA TRP A 249 -6.70 3.02 5.45
C TRP A 249 -6.61 1.95 4.36
N THR A 250 -5.85 2.25 3.33
CA THR A 250 -5.55 1.35 2.23
C THR A 250 -4.08 0.99 2.26
N GLU A 251 -3.77 -0.30 2.09
CA GLU A 251 -2.40 -0.80 1.96
C GLU A 251 -1.99 -0.79 0.48
N LEU A 252 -0.89 -0.12 0.14
CA LEU A 252 -0.32 -0.08 -1.19
C LEU A 252 1.02 -0.81 -1.21
N GLU A 253 1.08 -1.94 -1.91
CA GLU A 253 2.27 -2.77 -1.95
C GLU A 253 3.39 -2.13 -2.77
N ALA A 254 4.56 -1.95 -2.15
CA ALA A 254 5.79 -1.54 -2.82
C ALA A 254 6.60 -2.74 -3.34
N GLY A 255 6.49 -3.88 -2.66
CA GLY A 255 7.08 -5.14 -3.10
C GLY A 255 7.18 -6.16 -1.97
N ILE A 256 7.82 -7.28 -2.28
CA ILE A 256 8.03 -8.40 -1.35
C ILE A 256 9.53 -8.69 -1.23
N ILE A 257 9.99 -9.01 -0.03
CA ILE A 257 11.36 -9.45 0.24
C ILE A 257 11.35 -10.81 0.93
N ALA A 258 12.16 -11.75 0.44
CA ALA A 258 12.46 -12.98 1.16
C ALA A 258 13.67 -12.73 2.06
N ALA A 259 13.49 -12.69 3.37
CA ALA A 259 14.57 -12.47 4.32
C ALA A 259 15.50 -13.70 4.34
N ASP A 260 16.80 -13.48 4.34
CA ASP A 260 17.82 -14.52 4.45
C ASP A 260 18.96 -14.03 5.37
N THR A 261 19.83 -14.94 5.80
CA THR A 261 20.92 -14.66 6.75
C THR A 261 22.12 -13.94 6.13
N GLU A 262 22.24 -13.94 4.80
CA GLU A 262 23.39 -13.41 4.08
C GLU A 262 23.19 -11.95 3.68
N ARG A 263 21.95 -11.53 3.43
CA ARG A 263 21.62 -10.17 3.04
C ARG A 263 21.83 -9.22 4.22
N ARG A 264 22.64 -8.19 3.97
CA ARG A 264 22.94 -7.13 4.95
C ARG A 264 22.69 -5.77 4.35
N GLY A 265 22.31 -4.82 5.20
CA GLY A 265 22.13 -3.42 4.85
C GLY A 265 20.67 -2.99 4.85
N GLU A 266 20.45 -1.77 4.36
CA GLU A 266 19.14 -1.13 4.39
C GLU A 266 18.35 -1.48 3.13
N MET A 267 17.14 -2.01 3.29
CA MET A 267 16.15 -1.92 2.22
C MET A 267 15.56 -0.51 2.21
N GLN A 268 15.25 -0.01 1.03
CA GLN A 268 14.67 1.32 0.83
C GLN A 268 13.32 1.17 0.17
N PHE A 269 12.32 1.87 0.68
CA PHE A 269 10.99 1.92 0.08
C PHE A 269 10.60 3.36 -0.20
N SER A 270 9.90 3.57 -1.32
CA SER A 270 9.55 4.92 -1.77
C SER A 270 8.20 4.96 -2.49
N LEU A 271 7.49 6.07 -2.31
CA LEU A 271 6.28 6.45 -3.04
C LEU A 271 6.56 7.79 -3.70
N TYR A 272 6.49 7.85 -5.03
CA TYR A 272 6.83 9.06 -5.76
C TYR A 272 6.01 9.26 -7.03
N ASP A 273 5.82 10.52 -7.37
CA ASP A 273 5.42 10.99 -8.69
C ASP A 273 6.11 12.33 -8.97
N TYR A 274 7.02 12.29 -9.94
CA TYR A 274 7.79 13.44 -10.40
C TYR A 274 7.12 14.18 -11.56
N THR A 275 5.94 13.74 -11.98
CA THR A 275 5.19 14.37 -13.07
C THR A 275 4.70 15.74 -12.62
N GLY A 276 5.53 16.75 -12.87
CA GLY A 276 5.22 18.14 -12.60
C GLY A 276 3.99 18.63 -13.37
N GLY A 277 3.40 19.73 -12.91
CA GLY A 277 2.27 20.38 -13.56
C GLY A 277 0.88 19.93 -13.08
N LEU A 278 0.75 18.74 -12.48
CA LEU A 278 -0.47 18.30 -11.81
C LEU A 278 -0.34 18.40 -10.30
N TRP A 279 -1.06 19.39 -9.74
CA TRP A 279 -1.14 19.59 -8.29
C TRP A 279 -1.96 18.50 -7.62
N LYS A 280 -1.47 18.02 -6.47
CA LYS A 280 -1.98 16.89 -5.70
C LYS A 280 -2.27 17.31 -4.28
N ARG A 281 -3.38 16.82 -3.73
CA ARG A 281 -3.86 17.16 -2.39
C ARG A 281 -4.57 16.00 -1.72
N GLY A 282 -4.53 15.99 -0.39
CA GLY A 282 -5.44 15.21 0.45
C GLY A 282 -4.98 13.80 0.76
N LEU A 283 -3.76 13.41 0.34
CA LEU A 283 -3.18 12.15 0.76
C LEU A 283 -2.78 12.24 2.23
N LEU A 284 -3.29 11.31 3.03
CA LEU A 284 -2.87 11.06 4.40
C LEU A 284 -1.94 9.85 4.40
N VAL A 285 -0.77 9.99 5.03
CA VAL A 285 0.23 8.92 5.13
C VAL A 285 0.38 8.56 6.59
N LYS A 286 0.00 7.32 6.95
CA LYS A 286 0.21 6.76 8.30
C LYS A 286 1.63 6.27 8.48
N GLY A 287 2.18 5.60 7.47
CA GLY A 287 3.51 5.02 7.51
C GLY A 287 3.70 3.93 6.47
N VAL A 288 4.73 3.12 6.67
CA VAL A 288 5.02 1.93 5.86
C VAL A 288 5.10 0.73 6.79
N THR A 289 4.30 -0.29 6.52
CA THR A 289 4.28 -1.55 7.26
C THR A 289 5.13 -2.59 6.56
N ILE A 290 5.94 -3.29 7.35
CA ILE A 290 6.72 -4.46 6.96
C ILE A 290 6.24 -5.61 7.82
N LYS A 291 5.54 -6.56 7.22
CA LYS A 291 4.94 -7.71 7.92
C LYS A 291 5.05 -8.98 7.08
N PRO A 292 5.01 -10.18 7.69
CA PRO A 292 4.98 -11.42 6.95
C PRO A 292 3.90 -11.38 5.87
N GLU A 293 4.25 -11.87 4.70
CA GLU A 293 3.25 -12.23 3.70
C GLU A 293 2.47 -13.40 4.31
N ASP A 294 1.14 -13.28 4.36
CA ASP A 294 0.29 -14.38 4.81
C ASP A 294 0.61 -15.58 3.92
N CYS A 295 1.32 -16.57 4.46
CA CYS A 295 1.56 -17.81 3.77
C CYS A 295 0.18 -18.39 3.46
N ILE A 296 -0.21 -18.40 2.19
CA ILE A 296 -1.30 -19.25 1.71
C ILE A 296 -1.00 -20.62 2.28
N SER A 297 -1.81 -21.08 3.23
CA SER A 297 -1.53 -22.35 3.89
C SER A 297 -1.51 -23.42 2.80
N SER A 298 -0.70 -24.46 2.96
CA SER A 298 -0.69 -25.59 2.02
C SER A 298 -2.10 -26.19 1.78
N ARG A 299 -3.06 -25.93 2.67
CA ARG A 299 -4.48 -26.28 2.53
C ARG A 299 -5.21 -25.42 1.46
N ASP A 300 -4.87 -24.14 1.34
CA ASP A 300 -5.51 -23.22 0.39
C ASP A 300 -4.98 -23.40 -1.05
N ILE A 301 -3.71 -23.81 -1.20
CA ILE A 301 -3.15 -24.22 -2.49
C ILE A 301 -3.86 -25.47 -3.02
N ALA A 302 -4.17 -26.43 -2.13
CA ALA A 302 -4.91 -27.64 -2.50
C ALA A 302 -6.38 -27.37 -2.89
N ALA A 303 -7.03 -26.38 -2.27
CA ALA A 303 -8.39 -25.97 -2.62
C ALA A 303 -8.45 -25.31 -4.01
N ASN A 304 -7.47 -24.46 -4.34
CA ASN A 304 -7.40 -23.77 -5.63
C ASN A 304 -6.94 -24.68 -6.79
N GLY A 305 -6.08 -25.67 -6.51
CA GLY A 305 -5.71 -26.72 -7.46
C GLY A 305 -6.88 -27.67 -7.80
N SER A 306 -7.79 -27.88 -6.86
CA SER A 306 -8.99 -28.72 -7.07
C SER A 306 -10.08 -28.00 -7.90
N MET A 307 -10.28 -26.69 -7.68
CA MET A 307 -11.22 -25.89 -8.46
C MET A 307 -10.80 -25.70 -9.92
N THR A 308 -9.50 -25.57 -10.20
CA THR A 308 -8.97 -25.46 -11.57
C THR A 308 -9.11 -26.77 -12.33
N ALA A 309 -8.80 -27.91 -11.70
CA ALA A 309 -8.99 -29.23 -12.31
C ALA A 309 -10.47 -29.57 -12.61
N GLN A 310 -11.42 -29.11 -11.78
CA GLN A 310 -12.86 -29.32 -12.01
C GLN A 310 -13.45 -28.42 -13.11
N ASN A 311 -12.92 -27.20 -13.29
CA ASN A 311 -13.34 -26.32 -14.37
C ASN A 311 -12.79 -26.77 -15.73
N ASP A 312 -11.57 -27.28 -15.79
CA ASP A 312 -11.00 -27.83 -17.04
C ASP A 312 -11.75 -29.08 -17.51
N GLN A 313 -12.20 -29.94 -16.59
CA GLN A 313 -13.05 -31.08 -16.93
C GLN A 313 -14.46 -30.69 -17.38
N ARG A 314 -15.06 -29.62 -16.81
CA ARG A 314 -16.36 -29.10 -17.27
C ARG A 314 -16.27 -28.45 -18.65
N THR A 315 -15.19 -27.73 -18.93
CA THR A 315 -14.99 -27.06 -20.22
C THR A 315 -14.78 -28.10 -21.33
N ALA A 316 -13.96 -29.13 -21.07
CA ALA A 316 -13.73 -30.24 -22.00
C ALA A 316 -15.00 -31.09 -22.31
N GLN A 317 -15.90 -31.26 -21.34
CA GLN A 317 -17.18 -31.97 -21.54
C GLN A 317 -18.23 -31.14 -22.30
N SER A 318 -18.15 -29.81 -22.23
CA SER A 318 -19.04 -28.94 -23.00
C SER A 318 -18.66 -28.89 -24.49
N GLU A 319 -17.36 -28.92 -24.80
CA GLU A 319 -16.87 -28.91 -26.19
C GLU A 319 -17.09 -30.24 -26.92
N THR A 320 -17.07 -31.38 -26.22
CA THR A 320 -17.35 -32.69 -26.84
C THR A 320 -18.82 -32.90 -27.19
N LYS A 321 -19.74 -32.19 -26.52
CA LYS A 321 -21.19 -32.30 -26.79
C LYS A 321 -21.66 -31.41 -27.95
N GLU A 322 -20.88 -30.39 -28.29
CA GLU A 322 -21.18 -29.47 -29.40
C GLU A 322 -20.68 -30.00 -30.76
N GLN A 323 -19.62 -30.83 -30.76
CA GLN A 323 -19.08 -31.42 -31.99
C GLN A 323 -19.83 -32.66 -32.51
N SER A 324 -20.73 -33.27 -31.72
CA SER A 324 -21.54 -34.42 -32.19
C SER A 324 -22.87 -34.02 -32.87
N GLY A 325 -23.16 -32.74 -33.02
CA GLY A 325 -24.47 -32.24 -33.49
C GLY A 325 -24.56 -31.82 -34.96
N VAL A 326 -23.46 -31.76 -35.73
CA VAL A 326 -23.47 -31.13 -37.06
C VAL A 326 -22.78 -31.97 -38.14
N ALA A 327 -23.51 -32.94 -38.69
CA ALA A 327 -23.44 -33.43 -40.07
C ALA A 327 -24.64 -34.38 -40.24
N VAL A 328 -25.54 -34.26 -41.21
CA VAL A 328 -25.32 -34.56 -42.63
C VAL A 328 -26.51 -34.02 -43.42
N LYS A 329 -26.24 -33.26 -44.50
CA LYS A 329 -26.93 -33.37 -45.80
C LYS A 329 -26.14 -32.56 -46.83
N ARG A 330 -25.26 -33.24 -47.57
CA ARG A 330 -24.69 -32.76 -48.84
C ARG A 330 -25.46 -33.38 -50.00
N ALA A 331 -25.84 -32.53 -50.95
CA ALA A 331 -26.28 -32.90 -52.29
C ALA A 331 -25.13 -33.54 -53.10
N PRO A 332 -25.44 -34.14 -54.26
CA PRO A 332 -24.72 -33.68 -55.45
C PRO A 332 -25.52 -33.68 -56.76
N GLY A 333 -25.21 -32.69 -57.61
CA GLY A 333 -24.76 -32.96 -58.98
C GLY A 333 -25.79 -33.00 -60.11
N GLU A 334 -25.79 -31.95 -60.92
CA GLU A 334 -26.38 -31.86 -62.26
C GLU A 334 -26.04 -33.02 -63.20
N LYS A 335 -26.98 -33.37 -64.09
CA LYS A 335 -26.71 -33.61 -65.52
C LYS A 335 -27.98 -33.65 -66.40
N LYS A 336 -27.97 -32.75 -67.39
CA LYS A 336 -28.35 -32.90 -68.82
C LYS A 336 -29.83 -32.98 -69.29
N ASN A 337 -30.04 -32.12 -70.30
CA ASN A 337 -30.70 -32.33 -71.61
C ASN A 337 -32.11 -31.75 -71.87
N ARG A 338 -32.12 -30.69 -72.70
CA ARG A 338 -32.89 -30.50 -73.96
C ARG A 338 -34.04 -31.50 -74.23
N ARG A 339 -35.27 -31.00 -74.38
CA ARG A 339 -36.00 -30.86 -75.66
C ARG A 339 -37.43 -30.33 -75.48
N THR A 340 -37.79 -29.47 -76.44
CA THR A 340 -39.11 -29.07 -76.96
C THR A 340 -40.29 -30.01 -76.68
N SER A 341 -41.44 -29.44 -76.31
CA SER A 341 -42.60 -29.26 -77.19
C SER A 341 -43.61 -28.31 -76.57
#